data_AF-A0A7W2KXV7-F1
#
_entry.id   AF-A0A7W2KXV7-F1
#
_cell.length_a   1.000
_cell.length_b   1.000
_cell.length_c   1.000
_cell.angle_alpha   90.00
_cell.angle_beta   90.00
_cell.angle_gamma   90.00
#
_symmetry.space_group_name_H-M   'P 1'
#
loop_
_entity.id
_entity.type
_entity.pdbx_description
1 polymer ?
#
loop_
_entity_poly.entity_id
_entity_poly.type
_entity_poly.pdbx_seq_one_letter_code
_entity_poly.pdbx_strand_id
1 'polypeptide(L)'
;MRVLLLFLTFLLAGPLQANPFDVKPDFLPVDQAFVLTQDRQADGQMRLFFQIKQGYYLYQKRLKFDGLAVDQHPQLPAALNHHDEFFGDSAVYRDQLELLIPANAQGQLRLGWQGCADAGLCYPPQTTVIDLGGSATPVADQASDQALASGLQSTSLAWSLVAFFGLGLLLAFTPCSLPMLPILAGLVLGNGASARRGWLLAGVYVLSMALVYAALGVVAALLGASLQAWLQQPWLLGSLAGLFVVLALPMFGAFELQLPAAVRDRLDRAGQGTRGGNLYGAALLGALSGLLLGPCMTAPLAGALLYIAQSGDVLQGALVLFSLGLGMGLPLLLLVTLGNRYLPRPGAWMNRVKGVFGFVFLAMALYTVRSLLAAPLLLALSGAWLIALGWAAWPALQRLPALRALPLLGALWGGLLLVGAAAGGDDLWQPLRPFTGGATPVAMQPAEDTFTTVSSPEALQRELDAAKARGQWVMLDYYADWCVSCKVMEKHVFARSEVQASLADVHLLRLDVTADSPASRALLQRYQVPGPPSIIWLGPEGEERRARRITGEVDAAAFLQHWALTRSQG
;
A
#
# COMPACT_ATOMS: atom_id res chain seq x y z
N MET A 1 -26.27 12.40 -7.08
CA MET A 1 -26.18 12.32 -5.60
C MET A 1 -26.90 11.12 -4.99
N ARG A 2 -28.09 10.72 -5.44
CA ARG A 2 -28.80 9.53 -4.91
C ARG A 2 -28.14 8.17 -5.23
N VAL A 3 -27.48 8.06 -6.38
CA VAL A 3 -26.81 6.80 -6.81
C VAL A 3 -25.56 6.49 -5.99
N LEU A 4 -24.83 7.52 -5.52
CA LEU A 4 -23.62 7.37 -4.71
C LEU A 4 -23.91 6.86 -3.30
N LEU A 5 -25.10 7.19 -2.76
CA LEU A 5 -25.53 6.80 -1.42
C LEU A 5 -26.03 5.34 -1.36
N LEU A 6 -26.65 4.84 -2.44
CA LEU A 6 -27.08 3.45 -2.55
C LEU A 6 -25.89 2.48 -2.74
N PHE A 7 -24.85 2.94 -3.44
CA PHE A 7 -23.63 2.15 -3.64
C PHE A 7 -22.82 2.00 -2.33
N LEU A 8 -22.83 3.02 -1.46
CA LEU A 8 -22.13 2.98 -0.17
C LEU A 8 -22.81 2.06 0.85
N THR A 9 -24.14 1.90 0.78
CA THR A 9 -24.89 1.00 1.66
C THR A 9 -24.81 -0.47 1.26
N PHE A 10 -24.54 -0.78 -0.02
CA PHE A 10 -24.39 -2.16 -0.50
C PHE A 10 -23.01 -2.75 -0.19
N LEU A 11 -22.00 -1.90 0.02
CA LEU A 11 -20.62 -2.30 0.36
C LEU A 11 -20.41 -2.69 1.84
N LEU A 12 -21.38 -2.41 2.72
CA LEU A 12 -21.26 -2.68 4.16
C LEU A 12 -21.97 -3.96 4.66
N ALA A 13 -22.59 -4.75 3.78
CA ALA A 13 -23.32 -5.95 4.16
C ALA A 13 -22.81 -7.20 3.41
N GLY A 14 -21.78 -7.85 3.96
CA GLY A 14 -21.33 -9.20 3.59
C GLY A 14 -21.15 -10.06 4.85
N PRO A 15 -21.53 -11.35 4.85
CA PRO A 15 -21.80 -12.11 6.06
C PRO A 15 -20.56 -12.76 6.69
N LEU A 16 -20.58 -12.82 8.02
CA LEU A 16 -19.81 -13.72 8.88
C LEU A 16 -20.36 -15.15 8.81
N GLN A 17 -19.47 -16.13 9.05
CA GLN A 17 -19.64 -17.56 9.43
C GLN A 17 -18.95 -18.52 8.44
N ALA A 18 -18.28 -19.61 8.80
CA ALA A 18 -17.77 -20.20 10.04
C ALA A 18 -16.86 -21.38 9.64
N ASN A 19 -15.87 -21.75 10.46
CA ASN A 19 -15.10 -23.02 10.35
C ASN A 19 -15.61 -24.01 11.41
N PRO A 20 -15.85 -25.28 11.06
CA PRO A 20 -15.79 -26.38 12.01
C PRO A 20 -14.83 -27.49 11.53
N PHE A 21 -13.97 -27.93 12.44
CA PHE A 21 -12.92 -28.94 12.26
C PHE A 21 -13.45 -30.32 11.86
N ASP A 22 -12.71 -31.04 11.01
CA ASP A 22 -12.74 -32.51 11.00
C ASP A 22 -11.34 -33.11 10.75
N VAL A 23 -11.08 -34.27 11.34
CA VAL A 23 -9.75 -34.83 11.61
C VAL A 23 -9.39 -36.00 10.68
N LYS A 24 -8.16 -35.97 10.12
CA LYS A 24 -7.33 -37.05 9.50
C LYS A 24 -7.74 -37.55 8.10
N PRO A 25 -6.83 -38.05 7.24
CA PRO A 25 -5.52 -38.71 7.43
C PRO A 25 -4.31 -37.85 7.04
N ASP A 26 -3.09 -38.40 7.12
CA ASP A 26 -1.89 -37.80 6.52
C ASP A 26 -2.05 -37.75 5.00
N PHE A 27 -2.59 -36.63 4.52
CA PHE A 27 -2.71 -36.33 3.11
C PHE A 27 -1.37 -35.93 2.55
N LEU A 28 -1.07 -36.40 1.35
CA LEU A 28 0.15 -36.00 0.66
C LEU A 28 0.05 -34.53 0.26
N PRO A 29 1.16 -33.80 0.20
CA PRO A 29 1.19 -32.49 -0.45
C PRO A 29 0.66 -32.57 -1.89
N VAL A 30 -0.01 -31.51 -2.35
CA VAL A 30 -0.66 -31.43 -3.68
C VAL A 30 0.28 -31.84 -4.82
N ASP A 31 1.52 -31.36 -4.75
CA ASP A 31 2.61 -31.59 -5.70
C ASP A 31 3.08 -33.05 -5.73
N GLN A 32 2.85 -33.81 -4.66
CA GLN A 32 3.16 -35.24 -4.56
C GLN A 32 1.96 -36.13 -4.91
N ALA A 33 0.75 -35.62 -4.72
CA ALA A 33 -0.49 -36.32 -5.07
C ALA A 33 -0.79 -36.22 -6.59
N PHE A 34 -0.45 -35.08 -7.20
CA PHE A 34 -0.70 -34.78 -8.61
C PHE A 34 0.57 -34.23 -9.27
N VAL A 35 1.36 -35.11 -9.86
CA VAL A 35 2.62 -34.73 -10.53
C VAL A 35 2.31 -34.39 -11.99
N LEU A 36 2.38 -33.11 -12.34
CA LEU A 36 2.21 -32.63 -13.72
C LEU A 36 3.56 -32.58 -14.44
N THR A 37 3.65 -33.28 -15.56
CA THR A 37 4.79 -33.27 -16.48
C THR A 37 4.36 -32.64 -17.82
N GLN A 38 5.24 -31.86 -18.41
CA GLN A 38 5.02 -31.23 -19.71
C GLN A 38 6.13 -31.67 -20.68
N ASP A 39 5.75 -32.08 -21.88
CA ASP A 39 6.70 -32.50 -22.92
C ASP A 39 6.26 -31.99 -24.29
N ARG A 40 7.21 -31.54 -25.11
CA ARG A 40 6.93 -31.05 -26.47
C ARG A 40 7.18 -32.19 -27.45
N GLN A 41 6.12 -32.71 -28.05
CA GLN A 41 6.22 -33.83 -28.97
C GLN A 41 6.83 -33.40 -30.32
N ALA A 42 7.39 -34.36 -31.05
CA ALA A 42 8.04 -34.15 -32.35
C ALA A 42 7.11 -33.49 -33.40
N ASP A 43 5.80 -33.67 -33.25
CA ASP A 43 4.76 -33.08 -34.11
C ASP A 43 4.40 -31.63 -33.74
N GLY A 44 5.12 -31.03 -32.77
CA GLY A 44 4.93 -29.65 -32.32
C GLY A 44 3.83 -29.45 -31.27
N GLN A 45 3.09 -30.50 -30.93
CA GLN A 45 2.06 -30.48 -29.88
C GLN A 45 2.68 -30.47 -28.48
N MET A 46 2.01 -29.80 -27.54
CA MET A 46 2.42 -29.81 -26.13
C MET A 46 1.60 -30.88 -25.38
N ARG A 47 2.28 -31.89 -24.85
CA ARG A 47 1.69 -32.97 -24.06
C ARG A 47 1.76 -32.60 -22.58
N LEU A 48 0.61 -32.57 -21.93
CA LEU A 48 0.49 -32.42 -20.48
C LEU A 48 0.08 -33.77 -19.89
N PHE A 49 0.89 -34.28 -18.98
CA PHE A 49 0.69 -35.57 -18.36
C PHE A 49 0.61 -35.41 -16.84
N PHE A 50 -0.56 -35.66 -16.27
CA PHE A 50 -0.74 -35.78 -14.83
C PHE A 50 -0.55 -37.24 -14.41
N GLN A 51 0.35 -37.46 -13.47
CA GLN A 51 0.43 -38.70 -12.71
C GLN A 51 -0.29 -38.51 -11.38
N ILE A 52 -1.40 -39.23 -11.18
CA ILE A 52 -2.27 -39.11 -10.01
C ILE A 52 -1.99 -40.30 -9.10
N LYS A 53 -1.64 -40.05 -7.85
CA LYS A 53 -1.34 -41.12 -6.91
C LYS A 53 -2.61 -41.88 -6.49
N GLN A 54 -2.47 -43.16 -6.17
CA GLN A 54 -3.59 -43.98 -5.72
C GLN A 54 -4.28 -43.38 -4.49
N GLY A 55 -5.62 -43.35 -4.51
CA GLY A 55 -6.45 -42.70 -3.48
C GLY A 55 -6.79 -41.23 -3.75
N TYR A 56 -6.38 -40.68 -4.89
CA TYR A 56 -6.64 -39.31 -5.32
C TYR A 56 -7.30 -39.27 -6.71
N TYR A 57 -8.06 -38.21 -6.99
CA TYR A 57 -8.74 -38.01 -8.26
C TYR A 57 -8.83 -36.53 -8.65
N LEU A 58 -8.91 -36.26 -9.97
CA LEU A 58 -9.09 -34.91 -10.54
C LEU A 58 -10.51 -34.75 -11.11
N TYR A 59 -11.15 -33.61 -10.89
CA TYR A 59 -12.46 -33.32 -11.47
C TYR A 59 -12.37 -32.86 -12.92
N GLN A 60 -13.08 -33.54 -13.82
CA GLN A 60 -13.18 -33.15 -15.23
C GLN A 60 -13.77 -31.74 -15.39
N LYS A 61 -14.87 -31.43 -14.67
CA LYS A 61 -15.57 -30.13 -14.75
C LYS A 61 -14.77 -28.96 -14.18
N ARG A 62 -13.68 -29.21 -13.45
CA ARG A 62 -12.82 -28.18 -12.84
C ARG A 62 -11.52 -27.95 -13.62
N LEU A 63 -11.30 -28.68 -14.71
CA LEU A 63 -10.23 -28.38 -15.65
C LEU A 63 -10.61 -27.13 -16.45
N LYS A 64 -9.87 -26.05 -16.24
CA LYS A 64 -10.02 -24.78 -16.95
C LYS A 64 -8.76 -24.49 -17.75
N PHE A 65 -8.94 -24.13 -19.01
CA PHE A 65 -7.87 -23.84 -19.94
C PHE A 65 -7.90 -22.34 -20.28
N ASP A 66 -7.48 -21.50 -19.33
CA ASP A 66 -7.52 -20.05 -19.51
C ASP A 66 -6.28 -19.60 -20.32
N GLY A 67 -6.49 -18.78 -21.34
CA GLY A 67 -5.40 -18.34 -22.24
C GLY A 67 -5.30 -19.10 -23.57
N LEU A 68 -6.17 -20.10 -23.79
CA LEU A 68 -6.40 -20.73 -25.10
C LEU A 68 -7.71 -20.25 -25.70
N ALA A 69 -7.80 -20.22 -27.03
CA ALA A 69 -9.08 -20.04 -27.71
C ALA A 69 -9.92 -21.33 -27.60
N VAL A 70 -11.25 -21.22 -27.65
CA VAL A 70 -12.17 -22.35 -27.40
C VAL A 70 -11.97 -23.51 -28.39
N ASP A 71 -11.54 -23.20 -29.62
CA ASP A 71 -11.16 -24.14 -30.68
C ASP A 71 -9.81 -24.84 -30.45
N GLN A 72 -9.00 -24.34 -29.51
CA GLN A 72 -7.68 -24.87 -29.15
C GLN A 72 -7.71 -25.66 -27.83
N HIS A 73 -8.89 -25.86 -27.23
CA HIS A 73 -9.02 -26.68 -26.03
C HIS A 73 -8.69 -28.15 -26.34
N PRO A 74 -7.94 -28.83 -25.46
CA PRO A 74 -7.62 -30.24 -25.64
C PRO A 74 -8.91 -31.09 -25.58
N GLN A 75 -8.97 -32.14 -26.40
CA GLN A 75 -10.03 -33.14 -26.26
C GLN A 75 -9.83 -33.93 -24.97
N LEU A 76 -10.84 -33.89 -24.11
CA LEU A 76 -10.81 -34.57 -22.82
C LEU A 76 -11.03 -36.08 -23.00
N PRO A 77 -10.17 -36.95 -22.43
CA PRO A 77 -10.34 -38.39 -22.49
C PRO A 77 -11.57 -38.84 -21.68
N ALA A 78 -12.05 -40.07 -21.91
CA ALA A 78 -13.20 -40.63 -21.21
C ALA A 78 -12.98 -40.60 -19.68
N ALA A 79 -13.90 -39.96 -18.97
CA ALA A 79 -13.84 -39.81 -17.51
C ALA A 79 -14.62 -40.92 -16.79
N LEU A 80 -14.25 -41.20 -15.55
CA LEU A 80 -14.92 -42.15 -14.68
C LEU A 80 -16.03 -41.42 -13.90
N ASN A 81 -17.20 -42.04 -13.77
CA ASN A 81 -18.25 -41.52 -12.90
C ASN A 81 -17.89 -41.78 -11.44
N HIS A 82 -17.96 -40.74 -10.61
CA HIS A 82 -17.65 -40.79 -9.19
C HIS A 82 -18.64 -39.91 -8.41
N HIS A 83 -19.16 -40.45 -7.32
CA HIS A 83 -20.03 -39.71 -6.41
C HIS A 83 -19.24 -39.35 -5.16
N ASP A 84 -19.21 -38.07 -4.80
CA ASP A 84 -18.59 -37.61 -3.56
C ASP A 84 -19.54 -36.74 -2.74
N GLU A 85 -19.25 -36.62 -1.44
CA GLU A 85 -20.10 -35.91 -0.47
C GLU A 85 -20.14 -34.39 -0.68
N PHE A 86 -19.23 -33.82 -1.47
CA PHE A 86 -19.11 -32.37 -1.66
C PHE A 86 -19.85 -31.87 -2.90
N PHE A 87 -19.79 -32.62 -4.00
CA PHE A 87 -20.26 -32.21 -5.31
C PHE A 87 -21.20 -33.23 -5.98
N GLY A 88 -21.47 -34.38 -5.34
CA GLY A 88 -22.36 -35.42 -5.85
C GLY A 88 -21.81 -36.11 -7.10
N ASP A 89 -22.68 -36.46 -8.05
CA ASP A 89 -22.29 -37.18 -9.28
C ASP A 89 -21.39 -36.32 -10.18
N SER A 90 -20.11 -36.67 -10.21
CA SER A 90 -19.05 -35.95 -10.91
C SER A 90 -18.22 -36.89 -11.77
N ALA A 91 -17.78 -36.40 -12.92
CA ALA A 91 -16.84 -37.11 -13.79
C ALA A 91 -15.41 -36.79 -13.35
N VAL A 92 -14.60 -37.82 -13.08
CA VAL A 92 -13.26 -37.71 -12.51
C VAL A 92 -12.21 -38.52 -13.28
N TYR A 93 -10.94 -38.18 -13.09
CA TYR A 93 -9.79 -38.92 -13.59
C TYR A 93 -8.98 -39.52 -12.43
N ARG A 94 -8.53 -40.76 -12.61
CA ARG A 94 -7.70 -41.52 -11.66
C ARG A 94 -6.46 -42.06 -12.38
N ASP A 95 -5.40 -42.31 -11.61
CA ASP A 95 -4.09 -42.83 -12.03
C ASP A 95 -3.30 -41.92 -12.98
N GLN A 96 -3.87 -41.53 -14.12
CA GLN A 96 -3.23 -40.65 -15.09
C GLN A 96 -4.23 -39.83 -15.89
N LEU A 97 -3.81 -38.64 -16.32
CA LEU A 97 -4.57 -37.80 -17.25
C LEU A 97 -3.61 -37.22 -18.28
N GLU A 98 -3.88 -37.49 -19.55
CA GLU A 98 -3.12 -36.98 -20.68
C GLU A 98 -3.95 -35.97 -21.47
N LEU A 99 -3.38 -34.80 -21.72
CA LEU A 99 -3.99 -33.73 -22.49
C LEU A 99 -3.01 -33.27 -23.58
N LEU A 100 -3.50 -33.23 -24.82
CA LEU A 100 -2.71 -32.81 -25.99
C LEU A 100 -3.17 -31.42 -26.45
N ILE A 101 -2.28 -30.44 -26.35
CA ILE A 101 -2.53 -29.07 -26.79
C ILE A 101 -1.99 -28.93 -28.22
N PRO A 102 -2.81 -28.40 -29.15
CA PRO A 102 -2.41 -28.29 -30.55
C PRO A 102 -1.25 -27.32 -30.74
N ALA A 103 -0.38 -27.61 -31.72
CA ALA A 103 0.87 -26.90 -31.99
C ALA A 103 0.69 -25.42 -32.40
N ASN A 104 -0.53 -25.03 -32.77
CA ASN A 104 -0.87 -23.64 -33.14
C ASN A 104 -1.16 -22.75 -31.92
N ALA A 105 -1.25 -23.31 -30.71
CA ALA A 105 -1.45 -22.56 -29.49
C ALA A 105 -0.15 -21.85 -29.07
N GLN A 106 -0.24 -20.53 -28.85
CA GLN A 106 0.88 -19.67 -28.47
C GLN A 106 0.51 -18.84 -27.23
N GLY A 107 1.49 -18.51 -26.40
CA GLY A 107 1.33 -17.72 -25.18
C GLY A 107 1.41 -18.54 -23.89
N GLN A 108 0.84 -18.01 -22.80
CA GLN A 108 0.75 -18.70 -21.51
C GLN A 108 -0.62 -19.35 -21.33
N LEU A 109 -0.65 -20.66 -21.19
CA LEU A 109 -1.83 -21.40 -20.73
C LEU A 109 -1.86 -21.39 -19.21
N ARG A 110 -2.93 -20.86 -18.62
CA ARG A 110 -3.26 -21.05 -17.20
C ARG A 110 -4.19 -22.24 -17.07
N LEU A 111 -3.61 -23.37 -16.70
CA LEU A 111 -4.34 -24.60 -16.42
C LEU A 111 -4.87 -24.55 -14.99
N GLY A 112 -6.16 -24.26 -14.84
CA GLY A 112 -6.87 -24.41 -13.58
C GLY A 112 -7.29 -25.86 -13.39
N TRP A 113 -7.02 -26.44 -12.23
CA TRP A 113 -7.42 -27.81 -11.92
C TRP A 113 -7.71 -27.96 -10.43
N GLN A 114 -8.51 -28.96 -10.09
CA GLN A 114 -8.82 -29.28 -8.70
C GLN A 114 -8.90 -30.78 -8.52
N GLY A 115 -8.21 -31.27 -7.50
CA GLY A 115 -8.24 -32.67 -7.11
C GLY A 115 -8.63 -32.84 -5.65
N CYS A 116 -9.13 -34.03 -5.34
CA CYS A 116 -9.46 -34.43 -3.99
C CYS A 116 -8.91 -35.83 -3.71
N ALA A 117 -8.78 -36.13 -2.43
CA ALA A 117 -8.52 -37.46 -1.92
C ALA A 117 -9.85 -38.17 -1.64
N ASP A 118 -9.87 -39.49 -1.82
CA ASP A 118 -11.03 -40.33 -1.48
C ASP A 118 -11.40 -40.26 0.00
N ALA A 119 -10.44 -39.90 0.86
CA ALA A 119 -10.64 -39.73 2.30
C ALA A 119 -11.25 -38.37 2.69
N GLY A 120 -11.93 -37.69 1.76
CA GLY A 120 -12.76 -36.53 2.08
C GLY A 120 -12.04 -35.17 2.12
N LEU A 121 -10.78 -35.07 1.67
CA LEU A 121 -10.07 -33.79 1.57
C LEU A 121 -9.97 -33.33 0.13
N CYS A 122 -10.54 -32.16 -0.13
CA CYS A 122 -10.37 -31.46 -1.39
C CYS A 122 -9.30 -30.38 -1.28
N TYR A 123 -8.35 -30.42 -2.20
CA TYR A 123 -7.34 -29.39 -2.29
C TYR A 123 -7.96 -28.11 -2.87
N PRO A 124 -7.47 -26.93 -2.46
CA PRO A 124 -7.87 -25.68 -3.08
C PRO A 124 -7.55 -25.71 -4.58
N PRO A 125 -8.34 -25.01 -5.42
CA PRO A 125 -8.14 -24.99 -6.86
C PRO A 125 -6.72 -24.48 -7.17
N GLN A 126 -5.99 -25.30 -7.93
CA GLN A 126 -4.62 -25.01 -8.33
C GLN A 126 -4.64 -24.39 -9.72
N THR A 127 -3.72 -23.47 -9.96
CA THR A 127 -3.50 -22.90 -11.30
C THR A 127 -2.04 -23.05 -11.66
N THR A 128 -1.76 -23.80 -12.70
CA THR A 128 -0.39 -23.97 -13.21
C THR A 128 -0.24 -23.20 -14.51
N VAL A 129 0.78 -22.36 -14.59
CA VAL A 129 1.11 -21.59 -15.80
C VAL A 129 2.05 -22.41 -16.66
N ILE A 130 1.62 -22.70 -17.88
CA ILE A 130 2.36 -23.49 -18.87
C ILE A 130 2.72 -22.55 -20.01
N ASP A 131 4.02 -22.42 -20.26
CA ASP A 131 4.52 -21.62 -21.36
C ASP A 131 4.46 -22.44 -22.66
N LEU A 132 3.54 -22.07 -23.55
CA LEU A 132 3.40 -22.68 -24.88
C LEU A 132 4.37 -22.04 -25.89
N GLY A 133 5.12 -21.01 -25.47
CA GLY A 133 5.98 -20.18 -26.29
C GLY A 133 5.21 -19.01 -26.90
N GLY A 134 5.85 -17.84 -26.89
CA GLY A 134 5.22 -16.56 -27.24
C GLY A 134 5.08 -15.69 -26.00
N SER A 135 5.71 -14.52 -26.03
CA SER A 135 5.83 -13.60 -24.90
C SER A 135 4.47 -13.18 -24.34
N ALA A 136 4.09 -13.77 -23.21
CA ALA A 136 3.05 -13.26 -22.33
C ALA A 136 3.52 -13.43 -20.88
N THR A 137 3.29 -12.41 -20.06
CA THR A 137 3.76 -12.28 -18.68
C THR A 137 2.78 -12.88 -17.66
N PRO A 138 3.29 -13.43 -16.53
CA PRO A 138 2.46 -13.96 -15.47
C PRO A 138 1.88 -12.85 -14.59
N VAL A 139 0.66 -13.05 -14.09
CA VAL A 139 0.05 -12.19 -13.06
C VAL A 139 -0.11 -13.06 -11.82
N ALA A 140 0.70 -12.78 -10.80
CA ALA A 140 0.54 -13.30 -9.44
C ALA A 140 -0.01 -12.17 -8.55
N ASP A 141 -0.85 -12.51 -7.57
CA ASP A 141 -1.36 -11.57 -6.57
C ASP A 141 -0.19 -10.92 -5.80
N GLN A 142 0.08 -9.66 -6.12
CA GLN A 142 1.04 -8.80 -5.42
C GLN A 142 0.32 -7.54 -4.93
N ALA A 143 0.84 -6.94 -3.86
CA ALA A 143 0.36 -5.66 -3.33
C ALA A 143 0.25 -4.61 -4.46
N SER A 144 -0.74 -3.71 -4.38
CA SER A 144 -1.09 -2.75 -5.46
C SER A 144 0.11 -1.97 -6.02
N ASP A 145 1.08 -1.65 -5.16
CA ASP A 145 2.26 -0.86 -5.50
C ASP A 145 3.30 -1.69 -6.30
N GLN A 146 3.33 -3.01 -6.07
CA GLN A 146 4.17 -3.97 -6.79
C GLN A 146 3.52 -4.46 -8.09
N ALA A 147 2.19 -4.61 -8.11
CA ALA A 147 1.42 -4.95 -9.31
C ALA A 147 1.54 -3.87 -10.39
N LEU A 148 1.64 -2.59 -9.99
CA LEU A 148 1.91 -1.49 -10.91
C LEU A 148 3.32 -1.59 -11.51
N ALA A 149 4.33 -1.88 -10.67
CA ALA A 149 5.73 -1.99 -11.08
C ALA A 149 5.97 -3.18 -12.03
N SER A 150 5.35 -4.34 -11.77
CA SER A 150 5.47 -5.53 -12.63
C SER A 150 4.72 -5.39 -13.96
N GLY A 151 3.57 -4.72 -13.98
CA GLY A 151 2.84 -4.42 -15.22
C GLY A 151 3.55 -3.41 -16.15
N LEU A 152 4.35 -2.51 -15.57
CA LEU A 152 5.20 -1.58 -16.31
C LEU A 152 6.45 -2.26 -16.90
N GLN A 153 6.90 -3.37 -16.30
CA GLN A 153 8.10 -4.12 -16.70
C GLN A 153 7.92 -4.93 -17.99
N SER A 154 6.69 -5.37 -18.28
CA SER A 154 6.36 -6.15 -19.48
C SER A 154 5.93 -5.30 -20.69
N THR A 155 5.96 -3.98 -20.55
CA THR A 155 5.29 -3.05 -21.47
C THR A 155 6.31 -2.09 -22.11
N SER A 156 6.09 -1.69 -23.37
CA SER A 156 7.00 -0.78 -24.07
C SER A 156 7.08 0.59 -23.38
N LEU A 157 8.27 1.21 -23.42
CA LEU A 157 8.56 2.52 -22.80
C LEU A 157 7.48 3.57 -23.12
N ALA A 158 6.95 3.59 -24.35
CA ALA A 158 5.90 4.50 -24.76
C ALA A 158 4.60 4.33 -23.95
N TRP A 159 4.20 3.10 -23.66
CA TRP A 159 3.01 2.83 -22.85
C TRP A 159 3.21 3.17 -21.38
N SER A 160 4.41 2.95 -20.83
CA SER A 160 4.77 3.42 -19.49
C SER A 160 4.66 4.94 -19.39
N LEU A 161 5.16 5.68 -20.40
CA LEU A 161 5.03 7.15 -20.45
C LEU A 161 3.57 7.61 -20.46
N VAL A 162 2.69 6.94 -21.22
CA VAL A 162 1.25 7.24 -21.28
C VAL A 162 0.55 6.89 -19.96
N ALA A 163 0.88 5.75 -19.35
CA ALA A 163 0.32 5.33 -18.07
C ALA A 163 0.67 6.34 -16.96
N PHE A 164 1.94 6.74 -16.85
CA PHE A 164 2.37 7.75 -15.88
C PHE A 164 1.82 9.14 -16.18
N PHE A 165 1.67 9.51 -17.45
CA PHE A 165 0.98 10.75 -17.81
C PHE A 165 -0.48 10.73 -17.33
N GLY A 166 -1.19 9.62 -17.55
CA GLY A 166 -2.56 9.42 -17.05
C GLY A 166 -2.64 9.44 -15.54
N LEU A 167 -1.69 8.81 -14.85
CA LEU A 167 -1.59 8.82 -13.39
C LEU A 167 -1.36 10.25 -12.87
N GLY A 168 -0.51 11.04 -13.54
CA GLY A 168 -0.31 12.47 -13.26
C GLY A 168 -1.59 13.29 -13.43
N LEU A 169 -2.41 12.96 -14.44
CA LEU A 169 -3.71 13.59 -14.65
C LEU A 169 -4.68 13.28 -13.50
N LEU A 170 -4.74 12.02 -13.04
CA LEU A 170 -5.53 11.63 -11.88
C LEU A 170 -5.04 12.34 -10.61
N LEU A 171 -3.72 12.41 -10.43
CA LEU A 171 -3.08 13.06 -9.28
C LEU A 171 -3.32 14.58 -9.25
N ALA A 172 -3.57 15.21 -10.39
CA ALA A 172 -3.96 16.62 -10.44
C ALA A 172 -5.28 16.91 -9.70
N PHE A 173 -6.12 15.89 -9.45
CA PHE A 173 -7.35 16.00 -8.67
C PHE A 173 -7.17 15.68 -7.18
N THR A 174 -5.94 15.42 -6.74
CA THR A 174 -5.65 15.14 -5.32
C THR A 174 -5.83 16.38 -4.45
N PRO A 175 -6.14 16.21 -3.15
CA PRO A 175 -6.31 17.31 -2.22
C PRO A 175 -5.09 18.24 -2.09
N CYS A 176 -3.89 17.79 -2.48
CA CYS A 176 -2.65 18.57 -2.36
C CYS A 176 -2.37 19.51 -3.55
N SER A 177 -2.97 19.28 -4.72
CA SER A 177 -2.78 20.11 -5.93
C SER A 177 -3.81 21.24 -6.05
N LEU A 178 -5.04 20.97 -5.62
CA LEU A 178 -6.18 21.90 -5.61
C LEU A 178 -5.89 23.27 -4.94
N PRO A 179 -5.08 23.37 -3.87
CA PRO A 179 -4.75 24.63 -3.20
C PRO A 179 -3.90 25.60 -4.04
N MET A 180 -3.27 25.12 -5.11
CA MET A 180 -2.50 25.96 -6.02
C MET A 180 -3.36 26.67 -7.07
N LEU A 181 -4.57 26.16 -7.33
CA LEU A 181 -5.50 26.78 -8.27
C LEU A 181 -5.85 28.23 -7.90
N PRO A 182 -6.17 28.57 -6.64
CA PRO A 182 -6.38 29.96 -6.22
C PRO A 182 -5.15 30.86 -6.40
N ILE A 183 -3.94 30.34 -6.23
CA ILE A 183 -2.69 31.10 -6.37
C ILE A 183 -2.44 31.44 -7.83
N LEU A 184 -2.55 30.45 -8.72
CA LEU A 184 -2.41 30.65 -10.17
C LEU A 184 -3.54 31.53 -10.72
N ALA A 185 -4.77 31.34 -10.25
CA ALA A 185 -5.90 32.21 -10.61
C ALA A 185 -5.65 33.66 -10.17
N GLY A 186 -5.12 33.89 -8.95
CA GLY A 186 -4.77 35.23 -8.48
C GLY A 186 -3.66 35.89 -9.31
N LEU A 187 -2.63 35.12 -9.69
CA LEU A 187 -1.51 35.60 -10.51
C LEU A 187 -1.95 35.97 -11.94
N VAL A 188 -2.84 35.17 -12.54
CA VAL A 188 -3.29 35.32 -13.93
C VAL A 188 -4.42 36.35 -14.04
N LEU A 189 -5.42 36.31 -13.15
CA LEU A 189 -6.56 37.23 -13.18
C LEU A 189 -6.25 38.60 -12.54
N GLY A 190 -5.28 38.68 -11.63
CA GLY A 190 -4.96 39.93 -10.91
C GLY A 190 -4.20 40.98 -11.72
N ASN A 191 -3.50 40.59 -12.79
CA ASN A 191 -2.57 41.47 -13.51
C ASN A 191 -3.05 41.95 -14.90
N GLY A 192 -4.31 41.71 -15.28
CA GLY A 192 -4.85 42.14 -16.59
C GLY A 192 -4.06 41.60 -17.80
N ALA A 193 -3.37 40.47 -17.63
CA ALA A 193 -2.48 39.92 -18.64
C ALA A 193 -3.27 39.38 -19.86
N SER A 194 -2.74 39.61 -21.07
CA SER A 194 -3.31 39.05 -22.30
C SER A 194 -3.27 37.51 -22.26
N ALA A 195 -4.26 36.84 -22.86
CA ALA A 195 -4.40 35.37 -22.84
C ALA A 195 -3.12 34.63 -23.26
N ARG A 196 -2.35 35.19 -24.20
CA ARG A 196 -1.05 34.64 -24.64
C ARG A 196 0.00 34.64 -23.52
N ARG A 197 0.04 35.68 -22.69
CA ARG A 197 1.04 35.83 -21.63
C ARG A 197 0.69 34.97 -20.40
N GLY A 198 -0.60 34.80 -20.12
CA GLY A 198 -1.09 33.81 -19.14
C GLY A 198 -0.71 32.37 -19.50
N TRP A 199 -0.84 32.00 -20.78
CA TRP A 199 -0.41 30.69 -21.27
C TRP A 199 1.12 30.50 -21.16
N LEU A 200 1.90 31.53 -21.49
CA LEU A 200 3.36 31.48 -21.42
C LEU A 200 3.87 31.36 -19.98
N LEU A 201 3.25 32.08 -19.02
CA LEU A 201 3.55 31.95 -17.59
C LEU A 201 3.19 30.57 -17.04
N ALA A 202 2.00 30.06 -17.38
CA ALA A 202 1.57 28.72 -16.98
C ALA A 202 2.46 27.62 -17.59
N GLY A 203 2.89 27.77 -18.85
CA GLY A 203 3.80 26.86 -19.52
C GLY A 203 5.17 26.81 -18.85
N VAL A 204 5.74 27.96 -18.50
CA VAL A 204 7.03 28.04 -17.79
C VAL A 204 6.91 27.43 -16.38
N TYR A 205 5.80 27.67 -15.68
CA TYR A 205 5.52 27.07 -14.38
C TYR A 205 5.45 25.53 -14.44
N VAL A 206 4.72 24.98 -15.42
CA VAL A 206 4.61 23.52 -15.59
C VAL A 206 5.94 22.90 -16.01
N LEU A 207 6.68 23.56 -16.90
CA LEU A 207 7.97 23.06 -17.36
C LEU A 207 8.99 23.03 -16.22
N SER A 208 9.05 24.06 -15.37
CA SER A 208 9.98 24.06 -14.22
C SER A 208 9.63 22.98 -13.20
N MET A 209 8.34 22.74 -12.94
CA MET A 209 7.87 21.65 -12.07
C MET A 209 8.25 20.28 -12.64
N ALA A 210 8.04 20.06 -13.93
CA ALA A 210 8.38 18.80 -14.60
C ALA A 210 9.90 18.53 -14.57
N LEU A 211 10.72 19.57 -14.72
CA LEU A 211 12.18 19.46 -14.61
C LEU A 211 12.63 19.09 -13.18
N VAL A 212 11.98 19.60 -12.14
CA VAL A 212 12.28 19.20 -10.75
C VAL A 212 11.93 17.74 -10.53
N TYR A 213 10.79 17.25 -11.03
CA TYR A 213 10.47 15.82 -10.93
C TYR A 213 11.40 14.93 -11.73
N ALA A 214 11.82 15.36 -12.92
CA ALA A 214 12.84 14.65 -13.69
C ALA A 214 14.18 14.56 -12.92
N ALA A 215 14.61 15.67 -12.29
CA ALA A 215 15.81 15.70 -11.46
C ALA A 215 15.70 14.78 -10.25
N LEU A 216 14.54 14.78 -9.57
CA LEU A 216 14.26 13.84 -8.47
C LEU A 216 14.30 12.38 -8.96
N GLY A 217 13.87 12.10 -10.19
CA GLY A 217 13.94 10.77 -10.81
C GLY A 217 15.37 10.30 -11.09
N VAL A 218 16.24 11.21 -11.55
CA VAL A 218 17.68 10.94 -11.71
C VAL A 218 18.31 10.65 -10.36
N VAL A 219 18.05 11.49 -9.36
CA VAL A 219 18.57 11.33 -8.00
C VAL A 219 18.12 10.01 -7.38
N ALA A 220 16.85 9.66 -7.58
CA ALA A 220 16.30 8.38 -7.17
C ALA A 220 16.95 7.16 -7.84
N ALA A 221 17.18 7.22 -9.16
CA ALA A 221 17.85 6.14 -9.89
C ALA A 221 19.28 5.90 -9.38
N LEU A 222 19.95 6.95 -8.90
CA LEU A 222 21.31 6.87 -8.35
C LEU A 222 21.35 6.39 -6.88
N LEU A 223 20.32 6.70 -6.09
CA LEU A 223 20.29 6.39 -4.64
C LEU A 223 19.58 5.06 -4.31
N GLY A 224 18.75 4.53 -5.22
CA GLY A 224 18.05 3.25 -5.04
C GLY A 224 17.15 3.22 -3.79
N ALA A 225 16.96 2.04 -3.20
CA ALA A 225 16.08 1.81 -2.04
C ALA A 225 16.44 2.64 -0.79
N SER A 226 17.64 3.23 -0.72
CA SER A 226 18.10 4.06 0.40
C SER A 226 17.34 5.39 0.51
N LEU A 227 16.81 5.92 -0.61
CA LEU A 227 16.05 7.17 -0.63
C LEU A 227 14.73 7.04 0.14
N GLN A 228 14.08 5.88 0.05
CA GLN A 228 12.79 5.63 0.71
C GLN A 228 12.95 5.58 2.24
N ALA A 229 14.04 5.00 2.74
CA ALA A 229 14.37 5.01 4.17
C ALA A 229 14.65 6.45 4.68
N TRP A 230 15.33 7.27 3.87
CA TRP A 230 15.61 8.68 4.21
C TRP A 230 14.35 9.56 4.23
N LEU A 231 13.43 9.36 3.28
CA LEU A 231 12.16 10.08 3.19
C LEU A 231 11.18 9.78 4.34
N GLN A 232 11.38 8.67 5.04
CA GLN A 232 10.53 8.24 6.17
C GLN A 232 11.07 8.68 7.54
N GLN A 233 12.18 9.42 7.62
CA GLN A 233 12.68 9.85 8.92
C GLN A 233 11.65 10.72 9.67
N PRO A 234 11.47 10.49 10.99
CA PRO A 234 10.43 11.15 11.78
C PRO A 234 10.59 12.67 11.83
N TRP A 235 11.82 13.19 11.76
CA TRP A 235 12.03 14.64 11.69
C TRP A 235 11.45 15.25 10.40
N LEU A 236 11.63 14.57 9.26
CA LEU A 236 11.16 15.04 7.96
C LEU A 236 9.63 14.99 7.90
N LEU A 237 9.03 13.87 8.30
CA LEU A 237 7.56 13.72 8.40
C LEU A 237 6.95 14.74 9.37
N GLY A 238 7.60 14.99 10.51
CA GLY A 238 7.18 16.01 11.46
C GLY A 238 7.25 17.43 10.89
N SER A 239 8.35 17.77 10.20
CA SER A 239 8.50 19.08 9.55
C SER A 239 7.46 19.32 8.44
N LEU A 240 7.16 18.28 7.66
CA LEU A 240 6.15 18.31 6.61
C LEU A 240 4.74 18.48 7.18
N ALA A 241 4.41 17.75 8.25
CA ALA A 241 3.13 17.92 8.93
C ALA A 241 3.00 19.33 9.51
N GLY A 242 4.07 19.86 10.11
CA GLY A 242 4.15 21.25 10.55
C GLY A 242 3.90 22.22 9.40
N LEU A 243 4.48 21.97 8.23
CA LEU A 243 4.23 22.76 7.02
C LEU A 243 2.76 22.72 6.59
N PHE A 244 2.10 21.56 6.62
CA PHE A 244 0.66 21.47 6.31
C PHE A 244 -0.20 22.24 7.32
N VAL A 245 0.14 22.20 8.60
CA VAL A 245 -0.53 23.02 9.63
C VAL A 245 -0.33 24.51 9.34
N VAL A 246 0.89 24.94 9.04
CA VAL A 246 1.24 26.32 8.67
C VAL A 246 0.47 26.78 7.43
N LEU A 247 0.31 25.92 6.42
CA LEU A 247 -0.46 26.21 5.20
C LEU A 247 -1.98 26.22 5.42
N ALA A 248 -2.48 25.54 6.45
CA ALA A 248 -3.90 25.56 6.80
C ALA A 248 -4.33 26.89 7.46
N LEU A 249 -3.46 27.52 8.28
CA LEU A 249 -3.73 28.79 8.96
C LEU A 249 -4.18 29.94 8.02
N PRO A 250 -3.55 30.17 6.85
CA PRO A 250 -3.99 31.16 5.87
C PRO A 250 -5.34 30.85 5.22
N MET A 251 -5.70 29.58 5.11
CA MET A 251 -6.99 29.17 4.55
C MET A 251 -8.16 29.44 5.51
N PHE A 252 -7.90 29.42 6.83
CA PHE A 252 -8.86 29.85 7.85
C PHE A 252 -8.93 31.36 8.02
N GLY A 253 -8.05 32.12 7.36
CA GLY A 253 -8.00 33.58 7.48
C GLY A 253 -7.39 34.08 8.79
N ALA A 254 -6.71 33.21 9.56
CA ALA A 254 -6.02 33.60 10.79
C ALA A 254 -4.82 34.52 10.50
N PHE A 255 -4.17 34.32 9.36
CA PHE A 255 -3.15 35.21 8.80
C PHE A 255 -3.33 35.27 7.29
N GLU A 256 -3.58 36.44 6.70
CA GLU A 256 -3.24 36.60 5.29
C GLU A 256 -1.71 36.61 5.21
N LEU A 257 -1.09 35.68 4.47
CA LEU A 257 0.32 35.79 4.08
C LEU A 257 0.48 37.00 3.16
N GLN A 258 0.33 38.19 3.72
CA GLN A 258 0.78 39.41 3.09
C GLN A 258 2.28 39.46 3.33
N LEU A 259 3.05 39.30 2.26
CA LEU A 259 4.48 39.60 2.25
C LEU A 259 4.69 40.94 2.98
N PRO A 260 5.66 41.05 3.91
CA PRO A 260 5.93 42.29 4.62
C PRO A 260 5.99 43.44 3.62
N ALA A 261 5.32 44.55 3.90
CA ALA A 261 5.14 45.64 2.93
C ALA A 261 6.48 46.10 2.31
N ALA A 262 7.59 46.03 3.06
CA ALA A 262 8.93 46.33 2.58
C ALA A 262 9.47 45.37 1.50
N VAL A 263 9.13 44.07 1.55
CA VAL A 263 9.51 43.08 0.54
C VAL A 263 8.58 43.16 -0.66
N ARG A 264 7.27 43.34 -0.41
CA ARG A 264 6.27 43.53 -1.46
C ARG A 264 6.57 44.78 -2.29
N ASP A 265 6.82 45.91 -1.63
CA ASP A 265 7.19 47.18 -2.30
C ASP A 265 8.52 47.09 -3.06
N ARG A 266 9.51 46.35 -2.54
CA ARG A 266 10.79 46.13 -3.26
C ARG A 266 10.61 45.24 -4.47
N LEU A 267 9.79 44.20 -4.37
CA LEU A 267 9.52 43.27 -5.46
C LEU A 267 8.63 43.92 -6.52
N ASP A 268 7.67 44.75 -6.11
CA ASP A 268 6.83 45.55 -7.01
C ASP A 268 7.65 46.63 -7.72
N ARG A 269 8.57 47.32 -7.03
CA ARG A 269 9.51 48.26 -7.68
C ARG A 269 10.50 47.56 -8.62
N ALA A 270 10.98 46.36 -8.27
CA ALA A 270 11.79 45.54 -9.17
C ALA A 270 10.99 44.96 -10.36
N GLY A 271 9.66 44.79 -10.19
CA GLY A 271 8.73 44.28 -11.20
C GLY A 271 8.04 45.34 -12.06
N GLN A 272 8.15 46.63 -11.70
CA GLN A 272 7.53 47.77 -12.39
C GLN A 272 7.98 47.94 -13.86
N GLY A 273 9.10 47.33 -14.27
CA GLY A 273 9.54 47.28 -15.68
C GLY A 273 8.85 46.22 -16.53
N THR A 274 8.11 45.27 -15.95
CA THR A 274 7.51 44.12 -16.66
C THR A 274 6.01 44.06 -16.44
N ARG A 275 5.23 44.73 -17.30
CA ARG A 275 3.77 44.55 -17.37
C ARG A 275 3.43 43.07 -17.61
N GLY A 276 2.80 42.42 -16.63
CA GLY A 276 2.21 41.10 -16.77
C GLY A 276 2.81 39.94 -15.96
N GLY A 277 3.65 40.19 -14.95
CA GLY A 277 4.25 39.14 -14.11
C GLY A 277 5.56 38.59 -14.66
N ASN A 278 6.52 38.30 -13.78
CA ASN A 278 7.89 37.89 -14.14
C ASN A 278 7.97 36.37 -14.41
N LEU A 279 8.44 35.97 -15.60
CA LEU A 279 8.66 34.57 -15.99
C LEU A 279 9.60 33.85 -15.03
N TYR A 280 10.61 34.56 -14.51
CA TYR A 280 11.52 34.04 -13.49
C TYR A 280 10.79 33.71 -12.18
N GLY A 281 9.84 34.55 -11.77
CA GLY A 281 9.02 34.30 -10.59
C GLY A 281 8.10 33.10 -10.76
N ALA A 282 7.53 32.90 -11.95
CA ALA A 282 6.72 31.72 -12.27
C ALA A 282 7.55 30.43 -12.26
N ALA A 283 8.79 30.47 -12.79
CA ALA A 283 9.70 29.32 -12.78
C ALA A 283 10.11 28.92 -11.35
N LEU A 284 10.48 29.91 -10.50
CA LEU A 284 10.89 29.68 -9.12
C LEU A 284 9.74 29.13 -8.26
N LEU A 285 8.54 29.70 -8.40
CA LEU A 285 7.34 29.20 -7.72
C LEU A 285 6.99 27.78 -8.16
N GLY A 286 7.13 27.45 -9.45
CA GLY A 286 6.94 26.10 -9.96
C GLY A 286 7.95 25.09 -9.41
N ALA A 287 9.22 25.48 -9.27
CA ALA A 287 10.26 24.62 -8.71
C ALA A 287 10.04 24.34 -7.22
N LEU A 288 9.72 25.37 -6.43
CA LEU A 288 9.39 25.23 -5.02
C LEU A 288 8.15 24.36 -4.83
N SER A 289 7.11 24.60 -5.63
CA SER A 289 5.90 23.78 -5.63
C SER A 289 6.19 22.31 -5.90
N GLY A 290 6.94 21.97 -6.96
CA GLY A 290 7.30 20.59 -7.27
C GLY A 290 7.99 19.87 -6.11
N LEU A 291 8.86 20.58 -5.38
CA LEU A 291 9.56 20.04 -4.21
C LEU A 291 8.62 19.84 -3.01
N LEU A 292 7.71 20.79 -2.74
CA LEU A 292 6.72 20.69 -1.66
C LEU A 292 5.70 19.57 -1.89
N LEU A 293 5.39 19.22 -3.14
CA LEU A 293 4.40 18.18 -3.46
C LEU A 293 4.93 16.75 -3.42
N GLY A 294 6.26 16.56 -3.36
CA GLY A 294 6.89 15.24 -3.31
C GLY A 294 6.30 14.30 -2.23
N PRO A 295 6.12 14.77 -0.97
CA PRO A 295 5.62 13.90 0.10
C PRO A 295 4.16 13.46 -0.04
N CYS A 296 3.35 14.27 -0.72
CA CYS A 296 1.95 13.97 -1.02
C CYS A 296 1.80 12.84 -2.06
N MET A 297 2.86 12.61 -2.84
CA MET A 297 2.94 11.70 -3.99
C MET A 297 3.72 10.42 -3.64
N THR A 298 3.92 10.11 -2.35
CA THR A 298 4.79 9.03 -1.88
C THR A 298 4.40 7.66 -2.42
N ALA A 299 3.11 7.32 -2.49
CA ALA A 299 2.67 6.02 -3.01
C ALA A 299 2.92 5.85 -4.53
N PRO A 300 2.48 6.77 -5.42
CA PRO A 300 2.85 6.72 -6.84
C PRO A 300 4.35 6.78 -7.09
N LEU A 301 5.07 7.60 -6.32
CA LEU A 301 6.53 7.68 -6.41
C LEU A 301 7.16 6.37 -5.97
N ALA A 302 6.73 5.72 -4.88
CA ALA A 302 7.28 4.44 -4.45
C ALA A 302 7.16 3.36 -5.52
N GLY A 303 6.02 3.24 -6.20
CA GLY A 303 5.84 2.34 -7.33
C GLY A 303 6.77 2.69 -8.51
N ALA A 304 6.93 3.98 -8.84
CA ALA A 304 7.86 4.44 -9.86
C ALA A 304 9.32 4.17 -9.49
N LEU A 305 9.69 4.41 -8.24
CA LEU A 305 11.03 4.20 -7.68
C LEU A 305 11.39 2.72 -7.69
N LEU A 306 10.45 1.84 -7.33
CA LEU A 306 10.63 0.38 -7.42
C LEU A 306 10.82 -0.07 -8.87
N TYR A 307 10.06 0.48 -9.81
CA TYR A 307 10.25 0.21 -11.23
C TYR A 307 11.64 0.66 -11.73
N ILE A 308 12.05 1.89 -11.38
CA ILE A 308 13.36 2.46 -11.75
C ILE A 308 14.52 1.68 -11.12
N ALA A 309 14.37 1.28 -9.85
CA ALA A 309 15.38 0.48 -9.14
C ALA A 309 15.60 -0.89 -9.79
N GLN A 310 14.57 -1.47 -10.41
CA GLN A 310 14.65 -2.73 -11.13
C GLN A 310 15.16 -2.58 -12.57
N SER A 311 14.83 -1.47 -13.25
CA SER A 311 15.26 -1.23 -14.63
C SER A 311 16.69 -0.67 -14.74
N GLY A 312 17.19 0.01 -13.70
CA GLY A 312 18.57 0.50 -13.63
C GLY A 312 18.93 1.63 -14.61
N ASP A 313 17.97 2.09 -15.43
CA ASP A 313 18.17 3.11 -16.46
C ASP A 313 17.76 4.50 -15.97
N VAL A 314 18.76 5.36 -15.76
CA VAL A 314 18.63 6.75 -15.30
C VAL A 314 17.78 7.59 -16.25
N LEU A 315 17.88 7.36 -17.57
CA LEU A 315 17.15 8.12 -18.58
C LEU A 315 15.66 7.78 -18.56
N GLN A 316 15.32 6.50 -18.34
CA GLN A 316 13.93 6.08 -18.18
C GLN A 316 13.28 6.68 -16.93
N GLY A 317 13.98 6.66 -15.79
CA GLY A 317 13.47 7.28 -14.56
C GLY A 317 13.21 8.79 -14.71
N ALA A 318 14.11 9.50 -15.41
CA ALA A 318 13.93 10.91 -15.71
C ALA A 318 12.71 11.17 -16.61
N LEU A 319 12.56 10.39 -17.69
CA LEU A 319 11.45 10.55 -18.65
C LEU A 319 10.08 10.21 -18.05
N VAL A 320 10.01 9.18 -17.21
CA VAL A 320 8.78 8.76 -16.53
C VAL A 320 8.28 9.85 -15.57
N LEU A 321 9.15 10.37 -14.71
CA LEU A 321 8.76 11.44 -13.78
C LEU A 321 8.55 12.79 -14.46
N PHE A 322 9.24 13.06 -15.57
CA PHE A 322 8.95 14.21 -16.41
C PHE A 322 7.54 14.13 -17.01
N SER A 323 7.16 12.96 -17.55
CA SER A 323 5.82 12.70 -18.09
C SER A 323 4.73 12.87 -17.02
N LEU A 324 4.98 12.36 -15.81
CA LEU A 324 4.11 12.53 -14.66
C LEU A 324 3.89 14.03 -14.32
N GLY A 325 4.97 14.81 -14.28
CA GLY A 325 4.92 16.25 -14.03
C GLY A 325 4.13 17.03 -15.10
N LEU A 326 4.30 16.66 -16.38
CA LEU A 326 3.51 17.22 -17.48
C LEU A 326 2.02 16.85 -17.38
N GLY A 327 1.71 15.60 -17.03
CA GLY A 327 0.33 15.13 -16.83
C GLY A 327 -0.42 15.93 -15.77
N MET A 328 0.26 16.27 -14.67
CA MET A 328 -0.32 17.09 -13.61
C MET A 328 -0.46 18.57 -13.99
N GLY A 329 0.44 19.10 -14.82
CA GLY A 329 0.41 20.48 -15.30
C GLY A 329 -0.65 20.75 -16.38
N LEU A 330 -1.06 19.73 -17.13
CA LEU A 330 -2.00 19.86 -18.24
C LEU A 330 -3.39 20.37 -17.81
N PRO A 331 -4.04 19.85 -16.74
CA PRO A 331 -5.29 20.42 -16.22
C PRO A 331 -5.17 21.87 -15.78
N LEU A 332 -4.02 22.27 -15.22
CA LEU A 332 -3.77 23.66 -14.81
C LEU A 332 -3.66 24.58 -16.02
N LEU A 333 -2.93 24.16 -17.07
CA LEU A 333 -2.84 24.86 -18.34
C LEU A 333 -4.21 24.99 -19.03
N LEU A 334 -5.00 23.90 -19.01
CA LEU A 334 -6.35 23.88 -19.53
C LEU A 334 -7.25 24.87 -18.76
N LEU A 335 -7.18 24.89 -17.43
CA LEU A 335 -7.96 25.81 -16.62
C LEU A 335 -7.54 27.26 -16.84
N VAL A 336 -6.26 27.57 -17.02
CA VAL A 336 -5.80 28.94 -17.30
C VAL A 336 -6.28 29.43 -18.67
N THR A 337 -6.35 28.55 -19.67
CA THR A 337 -6.84 28.90 -21.01
C THR A 337 -8.36 29.07 -21.06
N LEU A 338 -9.13 28.23 -20.35
CA LEU A 338 -10.60 28.27 -20.29
C LEU A 338 -11.16 29.18 -19.18
N GLY A 339 -10.34 29.52 -18.19
CA GLY A 339 -10.77 30.11 -16.93
C GLY A 339 -11.30 31.53 -17.03
N ASN A 340 -10.86 32.30 -18.04
CA ASN A 340 -11.36 33.66 -18.27
C ASN A 340 -12.86 33.70 -18.62
N ARG A 341 -13.46 32.59 -19.05
CA ARG A 341 -14.88 32.50 -19.44
C ARG A 341 -15.77 31.83 -18.40
N TYR A 342 -15.21 30.99 -17.53
CA TYR A 342 -15.98 30.12 -16.63
C TYR A 342 -15.72 30.34 -15.12
N LEU A 343 -14.67 31.08 -14.71
CA LEU A 343 -14.48 31.32 -13.27
C LEU A 343 -15.43 32.41 -12.75
N PRO A 344 -16.28 32.10 -11.75
CA PRO A 344 -17.11 33.11 -11.09
C PRO A 344 -16.22 34.10 -10.34
N ARG A 345 -16.69 35.36 -10.23
CA ARG A 345 -15.96 36.40 -9.50
C ARG A 345 -15.67 35.95 -8.06
N PRO A 346 -14.47 36.24 -7.52
CA PRO A 346 -14.13 35.90 -6.14
C PRO A 346 -15.13 36.55 -5.18
N GLY A 347 -15.72 35.75 -4.28
CA GLY A 347 -16.76 36.18 -3.36
C GLY A 347 -16.97 35.17 -2.23
N ALA A 348 -18.14 35.17 -1.58
CA ALA A 348 -18.44 34.31 -0.42
C ALA A 348 -18.35 32.79 -0.69
N TRP A 349 -18.40 32.36 -1.95
CA TRP A 349 -18.15 30.97 -2.33
C TRP A 349 -16.67 30.59 -2.13
N MET A 350 -15.73 31.48 -2.47
CA MET A 350 -14.30 31.20 -2.37
C MET A 350 -13.86 31.05 -0.91
N ASN A 351 -14.44 31.82 0.02
CA ASN A 351 -14.18 31.67 1.45
C ASN A 351 -14.67 30.32 1.99
N ARG A 352 -15.81 29.81 1.50
CA ARG A 352 -16.28 28.45 1.86
C ARG A 352 -15.35 27.36 1.32
N VAL A 353 -14.90 27.50 0.08
CA VAL A 353 -13.94 26.56 -0.54
C VAL A 353 -12.61 26.55 0.23
N LYS A 354 -12.06 27.74 0.57
CA LYS A 354 -10.85 27.86 1.40
C LYS A 354 -11.01 27.16 2.75
N GLY A 355 -12.14 27.37 3.44
CA GLY A 355 -12.42 26.70 4.71
C GLY A 355 -12.42 25.17 4.59
N VAL A 356 -13.08 24.61 3.56
CA VAL A 356 -13.08 23.15 3.31
C VAL A 356 -11.66 22.62 3.06
N PHE A 357 -10.85 23.30 2.24
CA PHE A 357 -9.47 22.89 1.98
C PHE A 357 -8.57 22.99 3.22
N GLY A 358 -8.77 24.00 4.08
CA GLY A 358 -8.06 24.10 5.35
C GLY A 358 -8.28 22.87 6.25
N PHE A 359 -9.51 22.37 6.34
CA PHE A 359 -9.81 21.14 7.08
C PHE A 359 -9.17 19.90 6.46
N VAL A 360 -9.17 19.79 5.13
CA VAL A 360 -8.51 18.69 4.40
C VAL A 360 -7.00 18.68 4.64
N PHE A 361 -6.35 19.83 4.65
CA PHE A 361 -4.92 19.92 5.00
C PHE A 361 -4.62 19.47 6.42
N LEU A 362 -5.45 19.87 7.39
CA LEU A 362 -5.32 19.39 8.77
C LEU A 362 -5.56 17.87 8.87
N ALA A 363 -6.52 17.31 8.13
CA ALA A 363 -6.73 15.86 8.07
C ALA A 363 -5.49 15.13 7.54
N MET A 364 -4.88 15.67 6.47
CA MET A 364 -3.65 15.10 5.91
C MET A 364 -2.48 15.22 6.88
N ALA A 365 -2.34 16.36 7.58
CA ALA A 365 -1.34 16.53 8.62
C ALA A 365 -1.50 15.48 9.73
N LEU A 366 -2.73 15.24 10.21
CA LEU A 366 -3.03 14.20 11.20
C LEU A 366 -2.70 12.79 10.67
N TYR A 367 -3.03 12.52 9.40
CA TYR A 367 -2.70 11.25 8.76
C TYR A 367 -1.19 11.01 8.68
N THR A 368 -0.40 12.01 8.28
CA THR A 368 1.07 11.90 8.21
C THR A 368 1.69 11.71 9.60
N VAL A 369 1.14 12.38 10.61
CA VAL A 369 1.64 12.36 11.99
C VAL A 369 1.27 11.08 12.74
N ARG A 370 0.35 10.25 12.18
CA ARG A 370 -0.11 9.02 12.82
C ARG A 370 0.97 8.03 13.19
N SER A 371 2.07 8.03 12.45
CA SER A 371 3.19 7.11 12.68
C SER A 371 4.16 7.62 13.75
N LEU A 372 4.05 8.89 14.16
CA LEU A 372 4.97 9.55 15.09
C LEU A 372 4.36 9.81 16.47
N LEU A 373 3.04 9.76 16.61
CA LEU A 373 2.33 10.09 17.84
C LEU A 373 1.79 8.84 18.54
N ALA A 374 1.85 8.85 19.87
CA ALA A 374 1.16 7.87 20.70
C ALA A 374 -0.34 7.86 20.38
N ALA A 375 -0.93 6.66 20.31
CA ALA A 375 -2.34 6.43 19.97
C ALA A 375 -3.35 7.37 20.68
N PRO A 376 -3.24 7.65 22.00
CA PRO A 376 -4.19 8.54 22.67
C PRO A 376 -4.07 10.00 22.22
N LEU A 377 -2.87 10.49 21.87
CA LEU A 377 -2.69 11.86 21.40
C LEU A 377 -3.31 12.05 20.01
N LEU A 378 -3.20 11.02 19.15
CA LEU A 378 -3.83 11.01 17.83
C LEU A 378 -5.36 10.99 17.93
N LEU A 379 -5.91 10.17 18.84
CA LEU A 379 -7.34 10.17 19.15
C LEU A 379 -7.82 11.54 19.66
N ALA A 380 -7.04 12.19 20.52
CA ALA A 380 -7.39 13.53 21.01
C ALA A 380 -7.37 14.60 19.91
N LEU A 381 -6.33 14.60 19.07
CA LEU A 381 -6.17 15.55 17.97
C LEU A 381 -7.21 15.33 16.86
N SER A 382 -7.55 14.08 16.54
CA SER A 382 -8.61 13.74 15.57
C SER A 382 -10.00 14.10 16.12
N GLY A 383 -10.26 13.90 17.41
CA GLY A 383 -11.47 14.35 18.09
C GLY A 383 -11.62 15.88 18.06
N ALA A 384 -10.55 16.61 18.41
CA ALA A 384 -10.51 18.07 18.34
C ALA A 384 -10.75 18.60 16.91
N TRP A 385 -10.17 17.94 15.91
CA TRP A 385 -10.38 18.29 14.50
C TRP A 385 -11.84 18.07 14.05
N LEU A 386 -12.47 16.95 14.42
CA LEU A 386 -13.88 16.68 14.11
C LEU A 386 -14.84 17.68 14.78
N ILE A 387 -14.55 18.09 16.01
CA ILE A 387 -15.33 19.12 16.71
C ILE A 387 -15.19 20.47 16.01
N ALA A 388 -13.97 20.87 15.64
CA ALA A 388 -13.71 22.10 14.90
C ALA A 388 -14.43 22.10 13.54
N LEU A 389 -14.44 20.97 12.84
CA LEU A 389 -15.14 20.79 11.56
C LEU A 389 -16.66 20.86 11.74
N GLY A 390 -17.20 20.19 12.76
CA GLY A 390 -18.63 20.24 13.10
C GLY A 390 -19.10 21.66 13.40
N TRP A 391 -18.31 22.42 14.18
CA TRP A 391 -18.60 23.81 14.52
C TRP A 391 -18.53 24.75 13.30
N ALA A 392 -17.52 24.60 12.45
CA ALA A 392 -17.39 25.41 11.23
C ALA A 392 -18.45 25.08 10.15
N ALA A 393 -18.86 23.82 10.04
CA ALA A 393 -19.89 23.38 9.09
C ALA A 393 -21.32 23.75 9.54
N TRP A 394 -21.51 24.03 10.84
CA TRP A 394 -22.79 24.31 11.47
C TRP A 394 -23.65 25.36 10.73
N PRO A 395 -23.22 26.62 10.56
CA PRO A 395 -24.03 27.65 9.91
C PRO A 395 -24.31 27.37 8.42
N ALA A 396 -23.48 26.56 7.76
CA ALA A 396 -23.66 26.20 6.36
C ALA A 396 -24.69 25.06 6.18
N LEU A 397 -24.64 24.03 7.02
CA LEU A 397 -25.54 22.87 6.97
C LEU A 397 -26.90 23.14 7.62
N GLN A 398 -27.02 24.12 8.52
CA GLN A 398 -28.30 24.55 9.08
C GLN A 398 -29.31 25.02 8.01
N ARG A 399 -28.84 25.48 6.85
CA ARG A 399 -29.69 25.90 5.72
C ARG A 399 -30.31 24.73 4.96
N LEU A 400 -29.91 23.48 5.24
CA LEU A 400 -30.38 22.27 4.58
C LEU A 400 -31.03 21.33 5.61
N PRO A 401 -32.38 21.21 5.65
CA PRO A 401 -33.09 20.49 6.70
C PRO A 401 -32.86 18.96 6.68
N ALA A 402 -32.28 18.39 5.63
CA ALA A 402 -31.91 16.97 5.59
C ALA A 402 -30.53 16.68 6.22
N LEU A 403 -29.63 17.68 6.33
CA LEU A 403 -28.23 17.48 6.74
C LEU A 403 -27.89 18.15 8.08
N ARG A 404 -28.85 18.82 8.71
CA ARG A 404 -28.69 19.51 10.01
C ARG A 404 -28.20 18.64 11.16
N ALA A 405 -28.45 17.32 11.14
CA ALA A 405 -27.97 16.39 12.16
C ALA A 405 -26.51 15.94 11.95
N LEU A 406 -25.96 16.07 10.74
CA LEU A 406 -24.62 15.60 10.40
C LEU A 406 -23.48 16.30 11.18
N PRO A 407 -23.46 17.65 11.33
CA PRO A 407 -22.41 18.31 12.13
C PRO A 407 -22.56 18.03 13.62
N LEU A 408 -23.80 17.83 14.12
CA LEU A 408 -24.07 17.39 15.49
C LEU A 408 -23.47 16.00 15.76
N LEU A 409 -23.73 15.04 14.87
CA LEU A 409 -23.21 13.68 14.98
C LEU A 409 -21.69 13.65 14.89
N GLY A 410 -21.09 14.46 14.00
CA GLY A 410 -19.63 14.58 13.90
C GLY A 410 -18.98 15.19 15.15
N ALA A 411 -19.57 16.24 15.71
CA ALA A 411 -19.09 16.84 16.96
C ALA A 411 -19.28 15.92 18.18
N LEU A 412 -20.41 15.19 18.22
CA LEU A 412 -20.66 14.17 19.24
C LEU A 412 -19.60 13.06 19.15
N TRP A 413 -19.33 12.53 17.96
CA TRP A 413 -18.30 11.51 17.74
C TRP A 413 -16.90 12.03 18.09
N GLY A 414 -16.58 13.27 17.74
CA GLY A 414 -15.33 13.93 18.16
C GLY A 414 -15.21 14.05 19.68
N GLY A 415 -16.33 14.30 20.38
CA GLY A 415 -16.40 14.27 21.84
C GLY A 415 -16.16 12.87 22.41
N LEU A 416 -16.75 11.83 21.81
CA LEU A 416 -16.48 10.43 22.19
C LEU A 416 -14.99 10.07 22.01
N LEU A 417 -14.36 10.53 20.93
CA LEU A 417 -12.93 10.31 20.70
C LEU A 417 -12.05 11.01 21.75
N LEU A 418 -12.40 12.22 22.19
CA LEU A 418 -11.71 12.90 23.30
C LEU A 418 -11.87 12.16 24.63
N VAL A 419 -13.06 11.63 24.91
CA VAL A 419 -13.35 10.84 26.11
C VAL A 419 -12.60 9.50 26.07
N GLY A 420 -12.55 8.85 24.91
CA GLY A 420 -11.77 7.64 24.68
C GLY A 420 -10.26 7.86 24.80
N ALA A 421 -9.75 8.98 24.28
CA ALA A 421 -8.35 9.39 24.43
C ALA A 421 -7.98 9.62 25.90
N ALA A 422 -8.85 10.29 26.68
CA ALA A 422 -8.66 10.49 28.10
C ALA A 422 -8.65 9.17 28.90
N ALA A 423 -9.32 8.15 28.39
CA ALA A 423 -9.33 6.80 28.94
C ALA A 423 -8.23 5.88 28.39
N GLY A 424 -7.32 6.39 27.56
CA GLY A 424 -6.17 5.63 27.04
C GLY A 424 -6.52 4.68 25.89
N GLY A 425 -7.63 4.89 25.19
CA GLY A 425 -7.97 4.11 24.00
C GLY A 425 -6.95 4.27 22.87
N ASP A 426 -6.90 3.28 21.98
CA ASP A 426 -5.97 3.17 20.86
C ASP A 426 -6.67 3.08 19.49
N ASP A 427 -7.98 2.76 19.46
CA ASP A 427 -8.74 2.54 18.24
C ASP A 427 -9.74 3.67 17.90
N LEU A 428 -9.64 4.25 16.69
CA LEU A 428 -10.56 5.29 16.14
C LEU A 428 -12.02 4.82 16.00
N TRP A 429 -12.24 3.52 15.83
CA TRP A 429 -13.57 2.94 15.59
C TRP A 429 -14.25 2.47 16.89
N GLN A 430 -13.53 2.34 17.99
CA GLN A 430 -14.05 1.89 19.29
C GLN A 430 -13.55 2.78 20.45
N PRO A 431 -13.88 4.09 20.44
CA PRO A 431 -13.36 5.03 21.44
C PRO A 431 -13.75 4.68 22.88
N LEU A 432 -14.87 3.98 23.07
CA LEU A 432 -15.39 3.63 24.40
C LEU A 432 -14.91 2.26 24.91
N ARG A 433 -14.05 1.54 24.17
CA ARG A 433 -13.53 0.23 24.58
C ARG A 433 -12.91 0.25 26.00
N PRO A 434 -12.18 1.31 26.41
CA PRO A 434 -11.66 1.41 27.78
C PRO A 434 -12.74 1.45 28.87
N PHE A 435 -13.98 1.84 28.55
CA PHE A 435 -15.10 1.90 29.49
C PHE A 435 -15.98 0.64 29.50
N THR A 436 -15.83 -0.24 28.51
CA THR A 436 -16.66 -1.46 28.36
C THR A 436 -16.09 -2.72 29.02
N GLY A 437 -14.91 -2.62 29.66
CA GLY A 437 -14.35 -3.69 30.49
C GLY A 437 -13.88 -3.11 31.81
N GLY A 438 -14.37 -3.65 32.93
CA GLY A 438 -13.93 -3.25 34.27
C GLY A 438 -12.44 -3.54 34.47
N ALA A 439 -11.60 -2.55 34.23
CA ALA A 439 -10.22 -2.52 34.69
C ALA A 439 -9.92 -1.10 35.16
N THR A 440 -9.55 -1.01 36.44
CA THR A 440 -8.85 0.13 37.05
C THR A 440 -7.72 0.64 36.14
N PRO A 441 -7.28 1.90 36.25
CA PRO A 441 -6.13 2.40 35.50
C PRO A 441 -4.88 1.65 35.98
N VAL A 442 -4.62 0.50 35.35
CA VAL A 442 -3.36 -0.19 35.47
C VAL A 442 -2.38 0.68 34.72
N ALA A 443 -1.49 1.34 35.47
CA ALA A 443 -0.25 1.85 34.94
C ALA A 443 0.30 0.81 33.95
N MET A 444 0.53 1.23 32.71
CA MET A 444 1.12 0.46 31.61
C MET A 444 2.18 -0.52 32.13
N GLN A 445 1.75 -1.73 32.45
CA GLN A 445 2.59 -2.91 32.56
C GLN A 445 2.17 -3.75 31.36
N PRO A 446 3.10 -4.02 30.42
CA PRO A 446 2.78 -4.76 29.22
C PRO A 446 2.16 -6.10 29.66
N ALA A 447 1.04 -6.46 29.02
CA ALA A 447 0.54 -7.83 29.08
C ALA A 447 1.73 -8.73 28.74
N GLU A 448 2.11 -9.61 29.67
CA GLU A 448 3.33 -10.44 29.65
C GLU A 448 3.91 -10.61 28.25
N ASP A 449 4.91 -9.78 27.94
CA ASP A 449 5.64 -9.81 26.68
C ASP A 449 6.32 -11.18 26.58
N THR A 450 5.71 -12.10 25.84
CA THR A 450 6.36 -13.38 25.49
C THR A 450 7.62 -13.14 24.66
N PHE A 451 7.74 -11.94 24.06
CA PHE A 451 8.88 -11.52 23.26
C PHE A 451 9.83 -10.62 24.05
N THR A 452 11.08 -11.02 24.15
CA THR A 452 12.14 -10.15 24.69
C THR A 452 12.60 -9.21 23.59
N THR A 453 12.36 -7.91 23.75
CA THR A 453 12.75 -6.90 22.75
C THR A 453 14.23 -6.51 22.90
N VAL A 454 14.96 -6.54 21.80
CA VAL A 454 16.41 -6.31 21.73
C VAL A 454 16.73 -5.37 20.59
N SER A 455 17.45 -4.29 20.88
CA SER A 455 17.83 -3.25 19.92
C SER A 455 19.34 -3.13 19.69
N SER A 456 20.16 -3.94 20.39
CA SER A 456 21.62 -3.93 20.23
C SER A 456 22.21 -5.31 19.90
N PRO A 457 23.24 -5.38 19.03
CA PRO A 457 23.91 -6.65 18.70
C PRO A 457 24.50 -7.38 19.90
N GLU A 458 24.99 -6.64 20.89
CA GLU A 458 25.57 -7.19 22.12
C GLU A 458 24.51 -7.80 23.03
N ALA A 459 23.34 -7.16 23.13
CA ALA A 459 22.20 -7.74 23.85
C ALA A 459 21.68 -8.98 23.12
N LEU A 460 21.62 -8.97 21.78
CA LEU A 460 21.26 -10.15 21.01
C LEU A 460 22.23 -11.30 21.29
N GLN A 461 23.53 -11.04 21.27
CA GLN A 461 24.52 -12.10 21.53
C GLN A 461 24.34 -12.73 22.92
N ARG A 462 24.11 -11.92 23.95
CA ARG A 462 23.86 -12.42 25.31
C ARG A 462 22.63 -13.33 25.38
N GLU A 463 21.54 -12.96 24.71
CA GLU A 463 20.33 -13.78 24.66
C GLU A 463 20.54 -15.08 23.88
N LEU A 464 21.29 -15.03 22.77
CA LEU A 464 21.63 -16.23 22.00
C LEU A 464 22.53 -17.19 22.80
N ASP A 465 23.51 -16.67 23.52
CA ASP A 465 24.40 -17.48 24.37
C ASP A 465 23.60 -18.14 25.52
N ALA A 466 22.65 -17.41 26.12
CA ALA A 466 21.76 -17.93 27.16
C ALA A 466 20.78 -18.99 26.63
N ALA A 467 20.26 -18.83 25.42
CA ALA A 467 19.40 -19.83 24.78
C ALA A 467 20.18 -21.10 24.39
N LYS A 468 21.39 -20.93 23.86
CA LYS A 468 22.30 -22.03 23.53
C LYS A 468 22.71 -22.84 24.76
N ALA A 469 22.99 -22.18 25.89
CA ALA A 469 23.29 -22.85 27.15
C ALA A 469 22.11 -23.71 27.67
N ARG A 470 20.87 -23.33 27.32
CA ARG A 470 19.64 -24.06 27.67
C ARG A 470 19.22 -25.08 26.61
N GLY A 471 19.89 -25.14 25.45
CA GLY A 471 19.50 -26.00 24.33
C GLY A 471 18.11 -25.70 23.79
N GLN A 472 17.69 -24.42 23.81
CA GLN A 472 16.35 -23.99 23.38
C GLN A 472 16.39 -23.43 21.95
N TRP A 473 15.29 -23.62 21.23
CA TRP A 473 15.07 -22.95 19.95
C TRP A 473 14.94 -21.45 20.16
N VAL A 474 15.42 -20.66 19.20
CA VAL A 474 15.25 -19.20 19.22
C VAL A 474 14.53 -18.75 17.95
N MET A 475 13.49 -17.94 18.14
CA MET A 475 12.82 -17.21 17.07
C MET A 475 13.25 -15.76 17.12
N LEU A 476 13.86 -15.26 16.05
CA LEU A 476 14.14 -13.84 15.87
C LEU A 476 13.06 -13.22 14.99
N ASP A 477 12.30 -12.29 15.54
CA ASP A 477 11.31 -11.47 14.83
C ASP A 477 11.88 -10.07 14.56
N TYR A 478 12.21 -9.76 13.31
CA TYR A 478 12.64 -8.40 12.94
C TYR A 478 11.41 -7.48 12.83
N TYR A 479 11.34 -6.51 13.74
CA TYR A 479 10.21 -5.60 13.90
C TYR A 479 10.61 -4.13 13.68
N ALA A 480 9.65 -3.33 13.20
CA ALA A 480 9.75 -1.88 13.24
C ALA A 480 8.37 -1.21 13.39
N ASP A 481 8.30 -0.07 14.08
CA ASP A 481 7.02 0.63 14.28
C ASP A 481 6.37 1.18 13.00
N TRP A 482 7.21 1.46 11.99
CA TRP A 482 6.77 1.91 10.66
C TRP A 482 6.34 0.74 9.76
N CYS A 483 6.56 -0.50 10.17
CA CYS A 483 6.22 -1.70 9.41
C CYS A 483 4.76 -2.11 9.66
N VAL A 484 3.90 -1.85 8.67
CA VAL A 484 2.46 -2.20 8.75
C VAL A 484 2.26 -3.71 8.87
N SER A 485 2.96 -4.50 8.04
CA SER A 485 2.86 -5.97 8.07
C SER A 485 3.31 -6.58 9.40
N CYS A 486 4.27 -5.97 10.09
CA CYS A 486 4.70 -6.40 11.42
C CYS A 486 3.55 -6.28 12.43
N LYS A 487 2.83 -5.16 12.39
CA LYS A 487 1.65 -4.92 13.25
C LYS A 487 0.48 -5.84 12.90
N VAL A 488 0.32 -6.18 11.63
CA VAL A 488 -0.67 -7.17 11.18
C VAL A 488 -0.33 -8.54 11.75
N MET A 489 0.92 -8.99 11.65
CA MET A 489 1.37 -10.27 12.22
C MET A 489 1.22 -10.30 13.74
N GLU A 490 1.55 -9.23 14.45
CA GLU A 490 1.36 -9.14 15.89
C GLU A 490 -0.11 -9.31 16.30
N LYS A 491 -1.04 -8.60 15.63
CA LYS A 491 -2.47 -8.66 15.95
C LYS A 491 -3.16 -9.94 15.46
N HIS A 492 -2.74 -10.52 14.34
CA HIS A 492 -3.50 -11.59 13.67
C HIS A 492 -2.82 -12.97 13.73
N VAL A 493 -1.51 -13.02 13.99
CA VAL A 493 -0.70 -14.25 14.07
C VAL A 493 -0.25 -14.50 15.50
N PHE A 494 0.57 -13.62 16.07
CA PHE A 494 1.18 -13.83 17.39
C PHE A 494 0.18 -13.67 18.55
N ALA A 495 -0.93 -12.97 18.35
CA ALA A 495 -2.01 -12.89 19.33
C ALA A 495 -2.88 -14.15 19.41
N ARG A 496 -2.74 -15.13 18.50
CA ARG A 496 -3.54 -16.36 18.54
C ARG A 496 -2.98 -17.33 19.59
N SER A 497 -3.86 -17.88 20.42
CA SER A 497 -3.51 -18.84 21.47
C SER A 497 -2.83 -20.10 20.94
N GLU A 498 -3.23 -20.58 19.76
CA GLU A 498 -2.62 -21.75 19.11
C GLU A 498 -1.13 -21.50 18.76
N VAL A 499 -0.82 -20.29 18.28
CA VAL A 499 0.55 -19.87 17.96
C VAL A 499 1.38 -19.75 19.24
N GLN A 500 0.85 -19.07 20.26
CA GLN A 500 1.53 -18.92 21.56
C GLN A 500 1.80 -20.27 22.22
N ALA A 501 0.85 -21.20 22.18
CA ALA A 501 1.03 -22.56 22.71
C ALA A 501 2.12 -23.34 21.96
N SER A 502 2.21 -23.19 20.64
CA SER A 502 3.24 -23.84 19.84
C SER A 502 4.67 -23.29 20.08
N LEU A 503 4.76 -22.07 20.59
CA LEU A 503 6.00 -21.33 20.84
C LEU A 503 6.41 -21.32 22.31
N ALA A 504 5.68 -22.02 23.20
CA ALA A 504 5.94 -21.99 24.64
C ALA A 504 7.36 -22.43 25.04
N ASP A 505 7.96 -23.36 24.28
CA ASP A 505 9.32 -23.88 24.51
C ASP A 505 10.41 -23.15 23.70
N VAL A 506 10.05 -22.06 23.02
CA VAL A 506 10.94 -21.29 22.14
C VAL A 506 11.28 -19.95 22.81
N HIS A 507 12.55 -19.57 22.76
CA HIS A 507 12.98 -18.23 23.18
C HIS A 507 12.61 -17.23 22.10
N LEU A 508 11.61 -16.39 22.35
CA LEU A 508 11.13 -15.40 21.39
C LEU A 508 11.86 -14.07 21.60
N LEU A 509 12.62 -13.67 20.59
CA LEU A 509 13.37 -12.42 20.57
C LEU A 509 12.81 -11.51 19.48
N ARG A 510 12.45 -10.29 19.86
CA ARG A 510 12.05 -9.24 18.91
C ARG A 510 13.22 -8.31 18.67
N LEU A 511 13.71 -8.23 17.44
CA LEU A 511 14.75 -7.31 17.04
C LEU A 511 14.12 -6.00 16.57
N ASP A 512 14.19 -4.98 17.43
CA ASP A 512 13.68 -3.66 17.10
C ASP A 512 14.69 -2.90 16.23
N VAL A 513 14.33 -2.71 14.96
CA VAL A 513 15.10 -1.95 13.97
C VAL A 513 14.36 -0.67 13.55
N THR A 514 13.47 -0.15 14.41
CA THR A 514 12.69 1.08 14.16
C THR A 514 13.59 2.29 13.90
N ALA A 515 14.62 2.46 14.71
CA ALA A 515 15.59 3.54 14.54
C ALA A 515 16.66 3.16 13.50
N ASP A 516 16.98 4.06 12.56
CA ASP A 516 18.13 3.90 11.67
C ASP A 516 19.45 4.22 12.43
N SER A 517 19.87 3.29 13.27
CA SER A 517 21.10 3.38 14.06
C SER A 517 22.19 2.42 13.53
N PRO A 518 23.47 2.65 13.85
CA PRO A 518 24.54 1.70 13.54
C PRO A 518 24.25 0.29 14.09
N ALA A 519 23.62 0.21 15.27
CA ALA A 519 23.21 -1.03 15.90
C ALA A 519 22.13 -1.76 15.06
N SER A 520 21.11 -1.04 14.60
CA SER A 520 20.03 -1.60 13.77
C SER A 520 20.55 -2.12 12.42
N ARG A 521 21.47 -1.39 11.78
CA ARG A 521 22.11 -1.82 10.53
C ARG A 521 22.97 -3.07 10.75
N ALA A 522 23.71 -3.13 11.86
CA ALA A 522 24.49 -4.31 12.22
C ALA A 522 23.58 -5.54 12.46
N LEU A 523 22.43 -5.36 13.11
CA LEU A 523 21.43 -6.43 13.32
C LEU A 523 20.86 -6.96 12.00
N LEU A 524 20.54 -6.08 11.04
CA LEU A 524 20.05 -6.48 9.71
C LEU A 524 21.14 -7.16 8.87
N GLN A 525 22.36 -6.62 8.89
CA GLN A 525 23.48 -7.15 8.12
C GLN A 525 23.97 -8.51 8.63
N ARG A 526 23.91 -8.75 9.95
CA ARG A 526 24.38 -10.00 10.57
C ARG A 526 23.79 -11.25 9.94
N TYR A 527 22.49 -11.21 9.63
CA TYR A 527 21.78 -12.32 8.96
C TYR A 527 21.36 -11.96 7.53
N GLN A 528 21.87 -10.88 6.94
CA GLN A 528 21.55 -10.43 5.58
C GLN A 528 20.03 -10.31 5.36
N VAL A 529 19.35 -9.67 6.30
CA VAL A 529 17.90 -9.45 6.24
C VAL A 529 17.62 -8.14 5.48
N PRO A 530 16.83 -8.16 4.40
CA PRO A 530 16.55 -6.97 3.61
C PRO A 530 15.66 -5.96 4.36
N GLY A 531 14.83 -6.42 5.30
CA GLY A 531 14.00 -5.57 6.14
C GLY A 531 12.91 -6.36 6.91
N PRO A 532 12.17 -5.68 7.80
CA PRO A 532 11.04 -6.25 8.52
C PRO A 532 9.75 -6.30 7.65
N PRO A 533 8.80 -7.23 7.90
CA PRO A 533 8.89 -8.34 8.85
C PRO A 533 9.74 -9.46 8.27
N SER A 534 10.67 -9.98 9.07
CA SER A 534 11.45 -11.17 8.72
C SER A 534 11.65 -12.02 9.97
N ILE A 535 11.40 -13.32 9.84
CA ILE A 535 11.53 -14.27 10.95
C ILE A 535 12.65 -15.25 10.64
N ILE A 536 13.56 -15.38 11.61
CA ILE A 536 14.68 -16.30 11.55
C ILE A 536 14.56 -17.33 12.67
N TRP A 537 14.83 -18.59 12.34
CA TRP A 537 14.90 -19.69 13.29
C TRP A 537 16.33 -20.09 13.53
N LEU A 538 16.73 -20.12 14.79
CA LEU A 538 17.99 -20.70 15.24
C LEU A 538 17.68 -21.99 16.00
N GLY A 539 18.38 -23.06 15.65
CA GLY A 539 18.27 -24.34 16.34
C GLY A 539 18.89 -24.31 17.75
N PRO A 540 18.71 -25.37 18.54
CA PRO A 540 19.29 -25.52 19.88
C PRO A 540 20.82 -25.33 19.94
N GLU A 541 21.51 -25.67 18.85
CA GLU A 541 22.94 -25.50 18.64
C GLU A 541 23.38 -24.03 18.42
N GLY A 542 22.43 -23.14 18.19
CA GLY A 542 22.64 -21.73 17.87
C GLY A 542 22.96 -21.47 16.38
N GLU A 543 22.73 -22.44 15.50
CA GLU A 543 22.90 -22.29 14.05
C GLU A 543 21.59 -21.88 13.36
N GLU A 544 21.72 -21.06 12.32
CA GLU A 544 20.58 -20.57 11.55
C GLU A 544 20.02 -21.61 10.58
N ARG A 545 18.71 -21.86 10.65
CA ARG A 545 17.98 -22.63 9.65
C ARG A 545 17.60 -21.74 8.48
N ARG A 546 18.61 -21.32 7.70
CA ARG A 546 18.46 -20.32 6.63
C ARG A 546 17.38 -20.67 5.59
N ALA A 547 17.22 -21.95 5.25
CA ALA A 547 16.18 -22.43 4.32
C ALA A 547 14.75 -22.30 4.89
N ARG A 548 14.61 -22.09 6.21
CA ARG A 548 13.35 -21.90 6.92
C ARG A 548 13.13 -20.44 7.30
N ARG A 549 13.81 -19.48 6.70
CA ARG A 549 13.52 -18.07 6.93
C ARG A 549 12.16 -17.71 6.35
N ILE A 550 11.40 -16.90 7.07
CA ILE A 550 10.20 -16.24 6.54
C ILE A 550 10.55 -14.78 6.28
N THR A 551 10.29 -14.31 5.07
CA THR A 551 10.44 -12.89 4.70
C THR A 551 9.11 -12.36 4.20
N GLY A 552 8.58 -11.32 4.83
CA GLY A 552 7.25 -10.79 4.54
C GLY A 552 6.16 -11.35 5.46
N GLU A 553 4.93 -10.95 5.15
CA GLU A 553 3.73 -11.28 5.94
C GLU A 553 3.26 -12.70 5.65
N VAL A 554 2.90 -13.45 6.69
CA VAL A 554 2.27 -14.78 6.61
C VAL A 554 1.08 -14.85 7.54
N ASP A 555 0.10 -15.69 7.22
CA ASP A 555 -1.01 -15.97 8.12
C ASP A 555 -0.64 -16.98 9.23
N ALA A 556 -1.53 -17.16 10.19
CA ALA A 556 -1.27 -18.01 11.36
C ALA A 556 -1.14 -19.50 11.01
N ALA A 557 -1.88 -19.99 10.01
CA ALA A 557 -1.84 -21.39 9.61
C ALA A 557 -0.52 -21.72 8.91
N ALA A 558 -0.10 -20.86 7.98
CA ALA A 558 1.18 -20.94 7.30
C ALA A 558 2.35 -20.82 8.30
N PHE A 559 2.27 -19.90 9.27
CA PHE A 559 3.28 -19.78 10.32
C PHE A 559 3.42 -21.06 11.14
N LEU A 560 2.31 -21.65 11.59
CA LEU A 560 2.30 -22.90 12.37
C LEU A 560 2.84 -24.08 11.57
N GLN A 561 2.42 -24.22 10.31
CA GLN A 561 2.91 -25.28 9.43
C GLN A 561 4.42 -25.14 9.21
N HIS A 562 4.88 -23.91 8.98
CA HIS A 562 6.29 -23.63 8.78
C HIS A 562 7.11 -23.92 10.04
N TRP A 563 6.59 -23.55 11.22
CA TRP A 563 7.23 -23.88 12.51
C TRP A 563 7.29 -25.40 12.74
N ALA A 564 6.21 -26.13 12.48
CA ALA A 564 6.17 -27.58 12.62
C ALA A 564 7.19 -28.28 11.69
N LEU A 565 7.31 -27.84 10.45
CA LEU A 565 8.33 -28.33 9.51
C LEU A 565 9.75 -27.96 9.96
N THR A 566 9.95 -26.78 10.53
CA THR A 566 11.25 -26.35 11.05
C THR A 566 11.71 -27.22 12.21
N ARG A 567 10.82 -27.56 13.14
CA ARG A 567 11.13 -28.40 14.32
C ARG A 567 11.33 -29.88 14.00
N SER A 568 10.73 -30.39 12.92
CA SER A 568 10.80 -31.82 12.56
C SER A 568 12.00 -32.18 11.69
N GLN A 569 12.62 -31.20 11.02
CA GLN A 569 13.72 -31.40 10.08
C GLN A 569 15.03 -30.70 10.49
N GLY A 570 15.01 -29.93 11.58
CA GLY A 570 16.19 -29.29 12.17
C GLY A 570 16.47 -29.88 13.52
#